data_AF-A0A945DSX6-F1
#
_entry.id   AF-A0A945DSX6-F1
#
_cell.length_a   1.000
_cell.length_b   1.000
_cell.length_c   1.000
_cell.angle_alpha   90.00
_cell.angle_beta   90.00
_cell.angle_gamma   90.00
#
_symmetry.space_group_name_H-M   'P 1'
#
loop_
_entity.id
_entity.type
_entity.pdbx_description
1 polymer ?
#
loop_
_entity_poly.entity_id
_entity_poly.type
_entity_poly.pdbx_seq_one_letter_code
_entity_poly.pdbx_strand_id
1 'polypeptide(L)'
;MAKPEIKTKVVGSYPVPSWLAANPSAPALRDAILVVLKTQELAGIDLVSDGELSRFDVSHPETNGMIDYFIRPMGGIASALSRKDLAQFAAEQRMGFRAQPAGVVEGPLTEGTLNLPRDWQLFRGLSSADTMFTFTAPYMLARTLVDRQHGDIRELTMALAEVLRKQVE
;
A
#
# COMPACT_ATOMS: atom_id res chain seq x y z
N MET A 1 -29.64 15.40 -10.13
CA MET A 1 -28.87 15.66 -11.37
C MET A 1 -28.74 14.35 -12.14
N ALA A 2 -28.71 14.39 -13.46
CA ALA A 2 -28.44 13.20 -14.27
C ALA A 2 -27.01 12.70 -14.01
N LYS A 3 -26.80 11.38 -14.03
CA LYS A 3 -25.48 10.77 -13.84
C LYS A 3 -24.60 11.12 -15.06
N PRO A 4 -23.37 11.63 -14.89
CA PRO A 4 -22.53 12.00 -16.02
C PRO A 4 -22.12 10.77 -16.84
N GLU A 5 -21.97 10.94 -18.15
CA GLU A 5 -21.56 9.87 -19.08
C GLU A 5 -20.09 9.48 -18.88
N ILE A 6 -19.25 10.44 -18.50
CA ILE A 6 -17.84 10.23 -18.14
C ILE A 6 -17.70 10.47 -16.63
N LYS A 7 -17.20 9.46 -15.91
CA LYS A 7 -16.89 9.57 -14.49
C LYS A 7 -15.42 9.92 -14.25
N THR A 8 -15.17 10.74 -13.24
CA THR A 8 -13.87 11.18 -12.78
C THR A 8 -13.40 10.42 -11.54
N LYS A 9 -12.09 10.21 -11.43
CA LYS A 9 -11.46 9.67 -10.24
C LYS A 9 -10.04 10.20 -10.07
N VAL A 10 -9.51 10.07 -8.87
CA VAL A 10 -8.08 10.24 -8.61
C VAL A 10 -7.33 8.92 -8.83
N VAL A 11 -5.99 9.00 -8.86
CA VAL A 11 -5.15 7.78 -8.89
C VAL A 11 -5.22 7.06 -7.55
N GLY A 12 -5.12 7.79 -6.43
CA GLY A 12 -5.21 7.24 -5.09
C GLY A 12 -4.68 8.20 -4.03
N SER A 13 -3.37 8.46 -4.06
CA SER A 13 -2.64 9.19 -3.01
C SER A 13 -2.89 10.70 -2.99
N TYR A 14 -2.77 11.29 -1.80
CA TYR A 14 -2.79 12.73 -1.55
C TYR A 14 -1.57 13.16 -0.72
N PRO A 15 -1.15 14.44 -0.80
CA PRO A 15 -0.13 14.97 0.09
C PRO A 15 -0.54 14.82 1.57
N VAL A 16 0.37 14.29 2.38
CA VAL A 16 0.16 14.15 3.83
C VAL A 16 0.08 15.54 4.46
N PRO A 17 -1.02 15.89 5.14
CA PRO A 17 -1.12 17.18 5.83
C PRO A 17 -0.02 17.33 6.88
N SER A 18 0.60 18.51 6.95
CA SER A 18 1.75 18.77 7.84
C SER A 18 1.44 18.49 9.31
N TRP A 19 0.20 18.75 9.75
CA TRP A 19 -0.25 18.49 11.11
C TRP A 19 -0.42 16.99 11.42
N LEU A 20 -0.75 16.16 10.43
CA LEU A 20 -0.76 14.71 10.58
C LEU A 20 0.68 14.18 10.70
N ALA A 21 1.59 14.69 9.86
CA ALA A 21 3.00 14.33 9.93
C ALA A 21 3.65 14.75 11.26
N ALA A 22 3.25 15.90 11.80
CA ALA A 22 3.79 16.44 13.05
C ALA A 22 3.29 15.70 14.31
N ASN A 23 2.04 15.23 14.33
CA ASN A 23 1.45 14.55 15.49
C ASN A 23 0.52 13.40 15.07
N PRO A 24 1.08 12.26 14.62
CA PRO A 24 0.30 11.14 14.12
C PRO A 24 -0.51 10.48 15.25
N SER A 25 -1.81 10.34 15.03
CA SER A 25 -2.72 9.61 15.92
C SER A 25 -3.93 9.10 15.13
N ALA A 26 -4.66 8.13 15.66
CA ALA A 26 -5.85 7.60 14.99
C ALA A 26 -6.93 8.69 14.73
N PRO A 27 -7.23 9.62 15.66
CA PRO A 27 -8.12 10.74 15.36
C PRO A 27 -7.56 11.68 14.29
N ALA A 28 -6.27 12.03 14.36
CA ALA A 28 -5.65 12.91 13.37
C ALA A 28 -5.67 12.31 11.96
N LEU A 29 -5.41 11.00 11.83
CA LEU A 29 -5.50 10.29 10.56
C LEU A 29 -6.92 10.33 10.00
N ARG A 30 -7.92 10.05 10.86
CA ARG A 30 -9.33 10.16 10.50
C ARG A 30 -9.69 11.54 9.98
N ASP A 31 -9.28 12.59 10.68
CA ASP A 31 -9.57 13.98 10.28
C ASP A 31 -8.88 14.33 8.95
N ALA A 32 -7.68 13.80 8.72
CA ALA A 32 -6.93 14.05 7.50
C ALA A 32 -7.61 13.39 6.30
N ILE A 33 -8.11 12.16 6.46
CA ILE A 33 -8.90 11.46 5.45
C ILE A 33 -10.18 12.25 5.15
N LEU A 34 -10.88 12.78 6.17
CA LEU A 34 -12.06 13.63 5.95
C LEU A 34 -11.75 14.89 5.15
N VAL A 35 -10.61 15.54 5.39
CA VAL A 35 -10.16 16.70 4.59
C VAL A 35 -9.91 16.30 3.13
N VAL A 36 -9.25 15.18 2.89
CA VAL A 36 -8.98 14.67 1.53
C VAL A 36 -10.29 14.31 0.81
N LEU A 37 -11.21 13.64 1.48
CA LEU A 37 -12.54 13.31 0.97
C LEU A 37 -13.31 14.58 0.61
N LYS A 38 -13.36 15.53 1.55
CA LYS A 38 -14.09 16.78 1.34
C LYS A 38 -13.52 17.58 0.18
N THR A 39 -12.21 17.57 0.01
CA THR A 39 -11.53 18.22 -1.12
C THR A 39 -11.98 17.60 -2.45
N GLN A 40 -12.03 16.27 -2.55
CA GLN A 40 -12.50 15.57 -3.75
C GLN A 40 -13.99 15.83 -4.02
N GLU A 41 -14.83 15.81 -3.00
CA GLU A 41 -16.27 16.11 -3.12
C GLU A 41 -16.51 17.54 -3.63
N LEU A 42 -15.80 18.52 -3.07
CA LEU A 42 -15.90 19.93 -3.50
C LEU A 42 -15.40 20.13 -4.93
N ALA A 43 -14.45 19.31 -5.38
CA ALA A 43 -13.98 19.28 -6.77
C ALA A 43 -14.91 18.52 -7.72
N GLY A 44 -15.96 17.86 -7.21
CA GLY A 44 -16.90 17.09 -8.01
C GLY A 44 -16.36 15.76 -8.53
N ILE A 45 -15.41 15.13 -7.83
CA ILE A 45 -14.87 13.81 -8.19
C ILE A 45 -15.93 12.72 -7.94
N ASP A 46 -16.18 11.87 -8.93
CA ASP A 46 -17.24 10.85 -8.87
C ASP A 46 -16.87 9.62 -8.02
N LEU A 47 -15.59 9.23 -8.02
CA LEU A 47 -15.07 8.09 -7.26
C LEU A 47 -13.87 8.55 -6.42
N VAL A 48 -14.06 8.65 -5.11
CA VAL A 48 -13.11 9.28 -4.18
C VAL A 48 -12.23 8.26 -3.45
N SER A 49 -11.02 8.66 -3.08
CA SER A 49 -10.02 7.85 -2.38
C SER A 49 -9.75 8.38 -0.95
N ASP A 50 -9.24 7.53 -0.06
CA ASP A 50 -8.77 7.92 1.29
C ASP A 50 -7.48 8.75 1.26
N GLY A 51 -6.87 8.90 0.08
CA GLY A 51 -5.60 9.59 -0.09
C GLY A 51 -4.39 8.73 0.26
N GLU A 52 -4.58 7.43 0.51
CA GLU A 52 -3.54 6.50 0.96
C GLU A 52 -2.84 6.91 2.27
N LEU A 53 -3.48 7.81 3.04
CA LEU A 53 -2.88 8.41 4.24
C LEU A 53 -2.64 7.39 5.36
N SER A 54 -3.43 6.33 5.38
CA SER A 54 -3.31 5.21 6.33
C SER A 54 -2.01 4.41 6.18
N ARG A 55 -1.34 4.54 5.03
CA ARG A 55 -0.15 3.76 4.67
C ARG A 55 1.16 4.49 4.92
N PHE A 56 1.07 5.77 5.28
CA PHE A 56 2.24 6.60 5.47
C PHE A 56 2.91 6.32 6.82
N ASP A 57 4.19 5.94 6.79
CA ASP A 57 5.02 5.76 7.97
C ASP A 57 6.20 6.73 7.94
N VAL A 58 6.14 7.79 8.77
CA VAL A 58 7.20 8.82 8.86
C VAL A 58 8.60 8.22 9.07
N SER A 59 8.70 7.05 9.73
CA SER A 59 9.98 6.40 10.01
C SER A 59 10.62 5.71 8.80
N HIS A 60 9.89 5.55 7.70
CA HIS A 60 10.34 4.82 6.51
C HIS A 60 10.01 5.54 5.19
N PRO A 61 10.72 6.64 4.87
CA PRO A 61 10.35 7.53 3.77
C PRO A 61 10.54 6.93 2.36
N GLU A 62 11.30 5.86 2.17
CA GLU A 62 11.55 5.27 0.84
C GLU A 62 10.35 4.43 0.35
N THR A 63 9.69 4.86 -0.75
CA THR A 63 8.50 4.20 -1.35
C THR A 63 7.38 3.88 -0.34
N ASN A 64 7.28 4.79 0.63
CA ASN A 64 6.44 4.76 1.79
C ASN A 64 4.97 4.51 1.42
N GLY A 65 4.34 3.52 2.06
CA GLY A 65 2.94 3.15 1.87
C GLY A 65 2.59 2.35 0.61
N MET A 66 3.35 2.46 -0.47
CA MET A 66 3.11 1.68 -1.69
C MET A 66 3.64 0.24 -1.58
N ILE A 67 4.77 0.02 -0.89
CA ILE A 67 5.40 -1.31 -0.82
C ILE A 67 5.43 -1.82 0.61
N ASP A 68 6.14 -1.10 1.50
CA ASP A 68 6.45 -1.57 2.85
C ASP A 68 5.20 -1.82 3.70
N TYR A 69 4.15 -1.02 3.51
CA TYR A 69 2.86 -1.20 4.19
C TYR A 69 2.22 -2.57 3.87
N PHE A 70 2.39 -3.10 2.66
CA PHE A 70 1.88 -4.42 2.30
C PHE A 70 2.85 -5.54 2.70
N ILE A 71 4.15 -5.33 2.51
CA ILE A 71 5.18 -6.37 2.70
C ILE A 71 5.44 -6.68 4.17
N ARG A 72 5.64 -5.66 5.00
CA ARG A 72 6.04 -5.84 6.40
C ARG A 72 5.07 -6.66 7.25
N PRO A 73 3.74 -6.48 7.14
CA PRO A 73 2.81 -7.25 7.96
C PRO A 73 2.61 -8.68 7.43
N MET A 74 2.98 -9.01 6.19
CA MET A 74 2.85 -10.38 5.66
C MET A 74 3.80 -11.35 6.37
N GLY A 75 3.30 -12.55 6.67
CA GLY A 75 4.14 -13.62 7.23
C GLY A 75 4.97 -14.31 6.15
N GLY A 76 6.10 -14.89 6.54
CA GLY A 76 7.05 -15.52 5.62
C GLY A 76 8.07 -14.55 5.01
N ILE A 77 7.97 -13.25 5.34
CA ILE A 77 8.89 -12.20 4.90
C ILE A 77 9.65 -11.63 6.11
N ALA A 78 10.97 -11.68 6.05
CA ALA A 78 11.84 -11.02 7.01
C ALA A 78 12.11 -9.56 6.58
N SER A 79 11.85 -8.62 7.49
CA SER A 79 12.16 -7.20 7.28
C SER A 79 13.62 -6.84 7.62
N ALA A 80 14.32 -7.71 8.37
CA ALA A 80 15.71 -7.50 8.74
C ALA A 80 16.63 -7.91 7.58
N LEU A 81 17.34 -6.94 6.99
CA LEU A 81 18.17 -7.16 5.81
C LEU A 81 19.64 -7.38 6.18
N SER A 82 20.26 -8.42 5.64
CA SER A 82 21.71 -8.60 5.72
C SER A 82 22.44 -7.86 4.60
N ARG A 83 23.75 -7.65 4.76
CA ARG A 83 24.60 -7.09 3.67
C ARG A 83 24.53 -7.93 2.40
N LYS A 84 24.35 -9.25 2.53
CA LYS A 84 24.21 -10.17 1.39
C LYS A 84 22.92 -9.91 0.62
N ASP A 85 21.82 -9.62 1.32
CA ASP A 85 20.53 -9.33 0.69
C ASP A 85 20.57 -8.03 -0.09
N LEU A 86 21.21 -7.00 0.48
CA LEU A 86 21.44 -5.73 -0.20
C LEU A 86 22.25 -5.91 -1.49
N ALA A 87 23.35 -6.68 -1.42
CA ALA A 87 24.20 -6.94 -2.58
C ALA A 87 23.47 -7.75 -3.66
N GLN A 88 22.71 -8.77 -3.27
CA GLN A 88 21.89 -9.55 -4.20
C GLN A 88 20.87 -8.67 -4.92
N PHE A 89 20.09 -7.89 -4.15
CA PHE A 89 19.06 -7.02 -4.72
C PHE A 89 19.65 -5.98 -5.68
N ALA A 90 20.79 -5.37 -5.33
CA ALA A 90 21.50 -4.44 -6.20
C ALA A 90 22.01 -5.10 -7.49
N ALA A 91 22.49 -6.35 -7.42
CA ALA A 91 22.98 -7.09 -8.58
C ALA A 91 21.86 -7.46 -9.57
N GLU A 92 20.65 -7.71 -9.08
CA GLU A 92 19.50 -8.05 -9.92
C GLU A 92 18.99 -6.84 -10.74
N GLN A 93 19.38 -5.60 -10.38
CA GLN A 93 19.03 -4.33 -11.05
C GLN A 93 17.55 -4.23 -11.47
N ARG A 94 16.65 -4.87 -10.72
CA ARG A 94 15.24 -4.99 -11.11
C ARG A 94 14.52 -3.65 -11.13
N MET A 95 15.00 -2.66 -10.37
CA MET A 95 14.27 -1.43 -10.06
C MET A 95 15.23 -0.24 -9.95
N GLY A 96 15.00 0.83 -10.73
CA GLY A 96 15.81 2.06 -10.66
C GLY A 96 15.41 3.04 -9.54
N PHE A 97 14.29 2.80 -8.86
CA PHE A 97 13.73 3.74 -7.87
C PHE A 97 13.91 3.30 -6.41
N ARG A 98 14.46 2.09 -6.16
CA ARG A 98 14.62 1.56 -4.79
C ARG A 98 16.02 0.97 -4.63
N ALA A 99 16.73 1.40 -3.57
CA ALA A 99 18.10 0.99 -3.31
C ALA A 99 18.22 -0.30 -2.49
N GLN A 100 17.17 -0.67 -1.74
CA GLN A 100 17.14 -1.83 -0.85
C GLN A 100 15.88 -2.66 -1.11
N PRO A 101 15.87 -3.99 -0.89
CA PRO A 101 14.64 -4.76 -0.96
C PRO A 101 13.64 -4.33 0.13
N ALA A 102 12.37 -4.64 -0.07
CA ALA A 102 11.32 -4.47 0.94
C ALA A 102 11.33 -5.57 2.00
N GLY A 103 11.96 -6.70 1.69
CA GLY A 103 12.08 -7.83 2.59
C GLY A 103 12.68 -9.04 1.88
N VAL A 104 12.94 -10.08 2.66
CA VAL A 104 13.45 -11.36 2.19
C VAL A 104 12.38 -12.43 2.43
N VAL A 105 12.01 -13.17 1.39
CA VAL A 105 11.08 -14.29 1.51
C VAL A 105 11.85 -15.49 2.05
N GLU A 106 11.56 -15.88 3.30
CA GLU A 106 12.27 -16.94 4.01
C GLU A 106 11.40 -18.17 4.27
N GLY A 107 10.09 -18.08 4.03
CA GLY A 107 9.16 -19.20 4.14
C GLY A 107 7.87 -18.99 3.35
N PRO A 108 6.88 -19.89 3.52
CA PRO A 108 5.58 -19.75 2.88
C PRO A 108 4.90 -18.43 3.24
N LEU A 109 4.37 -17.73 2.22
CA LEU A 109 3.70 -16.45 2.41
C LEU A 109 2.33 -16.64 3.08
N THR A 110 2.04 -15.78 4.07
CA THR A 110 0.74 -15.73 4.75
C THR A 110 0.32 -14.28 4.94
N GLU A 111 -0.95 -14.07 5.29
CA GLU A 111 -1.49 -12.73 5.58
C GLU A 111 -0.75 -12.04 6.74
N GLY A 112 -0.18 -12.83 7.67
CA GLY A 112 0.48 -12.29 8.86
C GLY A 112 -0.46 -11.38 9.65
N THR A 113 -0.11 -10.11 9.77
CA THR A 113 -0.91 -9.06 10.40
C THR A 113 -1.55 -8.09 9.41
N LEU A 114 -1.46 -8.34 8.10
CA LEU A 114 -2.04 -7.48 7.09
C LEU A 114 -3.57 -7.48 7.23
N ASN A 115 -4.17 -6.30 7.23
CA ASN A 115 -5.60 -6.14 7.51
C ASN A 115 -6.22 -5.00 6.70
N LEU A 116 -6.24 -5.17 5.38
CA LEU A 116 -6.93 -4.24 4.48
C LEU A 116 -8.43 -4.09 4.78
N PRO A 117 -9.17 -5.15 5.21
CA PRO A 117 -10.57 -4.99 5.59
C PRO A 117 -10.77 -3.98 6.71
N ARG A 118 -9.90 -3.95 7.73
CA ARG A 118 -9.98 -2.96 8.81
C ARG A 118 -9.81 -1.54 8.28
N ASP A 119 -8.85 -1.32 7.40
CA ASP A 119 -8.56 0.01 6.86
C ASP A 119 -9.67 0.49 5.92
N TRP A 120 -10.26 -0.42 5.15
CA TRP A 120 -11.48 -0.16 4.40
C TRP A 120 -12.65 0.25 5.32
N GLN A 121 -12.86 -0.43 6.45
CA GLN A 121 -13.93 -0.11 7.38
C GLN A 121 -13.76 1.27 8.03
N LEU A 122 -12.53 1.71 8.29
CA LEU A 122 -12.25 3.05 8.83
C LEU A 122 -12.62 4.17 7.84
N PHE A 123 -12.52 3.90 6.54
CA PHE A 123 -12.68 4.88 5.47
C PHE A 123 -14.07 4.87 4.81
N ARG A 124 -14.63 3.70 4.52
CA ARG A 124 -15.81 3.54 3.64
C ARG A 124 -17.06 4.31 4.09
N GLY A 125 -17.16 4.63 5.38
CA GLY A 125 -18.31 5.34 5.97
C GLY A 125 -18.13 6.86 6.08
N LEU A 126 -17.05 7.42 5.54
CA LEU A 126 -16.66 8.82 5.77
C LEU A 126 -17.13 9.78 4.68
N SER A 127 -17.56 9.26 3.54
CA SER A 127 -18.17 10.01 2.47
C SER A 127 -19.44 9.31 2.02
N SER A 128 -20.38 10.08 1.48
CA SER A 128 -21.57 9.57 0.80
C SER A 128 -21.33 9.31 -0.69
N ALA A 129 -20.18 9.70 -1.23
CA ALA A 129 -19.79 9.42 -2.61
C ALA A 129 -19.33 7.96 -2.80
N ASP A 130 -19.29 7.51 -4.06
CA ASP A 130 -18.66 6.22 -4.39
C ASP A 130 -17.18 6.30 -3.98
N THR A 131 -16.67 5.27 -3.29
CA THR A 131 -15.30 5.23 -2.76
C THR A 131 -14.46 4.14 -3.42
N MET A 132 -13.16 4.38 -3.54
CA MET A 132 -12.17 3.40 -4.00
C MET A 132 -11.05 3.20 -2.98
N PHE A 133 -10.51 1.99 -2.95
CA PHE A 133 -9.33 1.62 -2.17
C PHE A 133 -8.26 1.08 -3.12
N THR A 134 -7.08 1.69 -3.13
CA THR A 134 -5.97 1.22 -3.96
C THR A 134 -5.16 0.16 -3.22
N PHE A 135 -4.44 -0.71 -3.90
CA PHE A 135 -3.36 -1.47 -3.28
C PHE A 135 -2.37 -1.88 -4.36
N THR A 136 -1.15 -2.18 -3.95
CA THR A 136 -0.09 -2.48 -4.91
C THR A 136 -0.25 -3.85 -5.50
N ALA A 137 -0.13 -3.92 -6.83
CA ALA A 137 -0.27 -5.16 -7.57
C ALA A 137 0.79 -6.20 -7.13
N PRO A 138 0.45 -7.50 -7.08
CA PRO A 138 1.36 -8.56 -6.64
C PRO A 138 2.70 -8.57 -7.40
N TYR A 139 2.68 -8.31 -8.71
CA TYR A 139 3.90 -8.30 -9.52
C TYR A 139 4.87 -7.17 -9.11
N MET A 140 4.34 -6.02 -8.69
CA MET A 140 5.15 -4.91 -8.20
C MET A 140 5.77 -5.26 -6.86
N LEU A 141 4.99 -5.86 -5.96
CA LEU A 141 5.49 -6.35 -4.67
C LEU A 141 6.60 -7.40 -4.85
N ALA A 142 6.40 -8.39 -5.72
CA ALA A 142 7.38 -9.44 -5.99
C ALA A 142 8.75 -8.90 -6.42
N ARG A 143 8.77 -7.85 -7.26
CA ARG A 143 10.00 -7.21 -7.74
C ARG A 143 10.79 -6.46 -6.67
N THR A 144 10.17 -6.20 -5.52
CA THR A 144 10.83 -5.52 -4.39
C THR A 144 11.42 -6.50 -3.37
N LEU A 145 11.22 -7.80 -3.55
CA LEU A 145 11.66 -8.82 -2.61
C LEU A 145 12.89 -9.56 -3.10
N VAL A 146 13.73 -9.98 -2.16
CA VAL A 146 14.70 -11.06 -2.38
C VAL A 146 14.00 -12.38 -2.07
N ASP A 147 13.96 -13.30 -3.02
CA ASP A 147 13.28 -14.59 -2.87
C ASP A 147 14.27 -15.73 -2.66
N ARG A 148 14.04 -16.53 -1.61
CA ARG A 148 14.81 -17.74 -1.30
C ARG A 148 13.96 -19.01 -1.33
N GLN A 149 12.67 -18.90 -1.66
CA GLN A 149 11.71 -20.00 -1.54
C GLN A 149 11.19 -20.50 -2.89
N HIS A 150 10.84 -19.61 -3.82
CA HIS A 150 10.11 -19.98 -5.03
C HIS A 150 11.06 -20.17 -6.23
N GLY A 151 12.14 -19.39 -6.31
CA GLY A 151 13.14 -19.51 -7.38
C GLY A 151 12.68 -18.99 -8.75
N ASP A 152 11.38 -18.70 -8.91
CA ASP A 152 10.80 -17.96 -10.03
C ASP A 152 9.93 -16.78 -9.54
N ILE A 153 10.11 -15.63 -10.20
CA ILE A 153 9.34 -14.42 -9.91
C ILE A 153 7.85 -14.60 -10.17
N ARG A 154 7.44 -15.47 -11.11
CA ARG A 154 6.01 -15.72 -11.38
C ARG A 154 5.37 -16.48 -10.22
N GLU A 155 6.04 -17.48 -9.68
CA GLU A 155 5.56 -18.23 -8.53
C GLU A 155 5.43 -17.32 -7.30
N LEU A 156 6.45 -16.49 -7.03
CA LEU A 156 6.36 -15.48 -5.97
C LEU A 156 5.20 -14.51 -6.19
N THR A 157 5.00 -14.06 -7.44
CA THR A 157 3.89 -13.15 -7.80
C THR A 157 2.53 -13.79 -7.50
N MET A 158 2.35 -15.07 -7.82
CA MET A 158 1.10 -15.80 -7.55
C MET A 158 0.91 -16.04 -6.05
N ALA A 159 1.97 -16.34 -5.30
CA ALA A 159 1.91 -16.47 -3.85
C ALA A 159 1.48 -15.16 -3.16
N LEU A 160 2.02 -14.02 -3.60
CA LEU A 160 1.58 -12.70 -3.13
C LEU A 160 0.13 -12.39 -3.55
N ALA A 161 -0.26 -12.77 -4.77
CA ALA A 161 -1.62 -12.58 -5.25
C ALA A 161 -2.63 -13.35 -4.40
N GLU A 162 -2.28 -14.56 -3.96
CA GLU A 162 -3.11 -15.37 -3.09
C GLU A 162 -3.29 -14.75 -1.69
N VAL A 163 -2.23 -14.14 -1.13
CA VAL A 163 -2.35 -13.37 0.13
C VAL A 163 -3.26 -12.15 -0.07
N LEU A 164 -3.06 -11.38 -1.14
CA LEU A 164 -3.86 -10.19 -1.42
C LEU A 164 -5.32 -10.52 -1.76
N ARG A 165 -5.60 -11.66 -2.42
CA ARG A 165 -6.96 -12.15 -2.68
C ARG A 165 -7.74 -12.26 -1.37
N LYS A 166 -7.19 -12.95 -0.36
CA LYS A 166 -7.84 -13.13 0.95
C LYS A 166 -8.18 -11.83 1.67
N GLN A 167 -7.48 -10.74 1.35
CA GLN A 167 -7.69 -9.43 1.95
C GLN A 167 -8.86 -8.65 1.32
N VAL A 168 -9.38 -9.08 0.17
CA VAL A 168 -10.40 -8.35 -0.61
C VAL A 168 -11.63 -9.19 -0.97
N GLU A 169 -11.75 -10.40 -0.44
CA GLU A 169 -12.91 -11.30 -0.61
C GLU A 169 -14.13 -10.92 0.23
#